data_AF-R6BEC9-F1
#
_entry.id   AF-R6BEC9-F1
#
_cell.length_a   1.000
_cell.length_b   1.000
_cell.length_c   1.000
_cell.angle_alpha   90.00
_cell.angle_beta   90.00
_cell.angle_gamma   90.00
#
_symmetry.space_group_name_H-M   'P 1'
#
loop_
_entity.id
_entity.type
_entity.pdbx_description
1 polymer ?
#
loop_
_entity_poly.entity_id
_entity_poly.type
_entity_poly.pdbx_seq_one_letter_code
_entity_poly.pdbx_strand_id
1 'polypeptide(L)'
;MIIFIAIIAAVAIAYFIHRKSTTASDSSNPVSEQLLSERISSVQNSAPPAPKPQLKDFWEPDKLYTRRVRERLDRAKSEDITVGCQLSGTAYQVKSYDETYKTSLQSCTCADFSYKQLPCKHMLKLALEIGALDPDDQLFGIPEEIDQRYQSLNKTSRKYFVSLCSSHGYRPFEKFIVKRTIELESLLQNGLVVENLDPEFLLKNAYTVSELRAILREYQNDAGVKVCTSSDSKQTIINNIIAEGDRCLSLFTSHNAVLEFDTEVAPFTTSLCDKYSK
;
A
#
# COMPACT_ATOMS: atom_id res chain seq x y z
N MET A 1 -20.78 26.44 6.36
CA MET A 1 -20.21 25.22 6.98
C MET A 1 -21.16 24.01 6.95
N ILE A 2 -22.47 24.16 7.19
CA ILE A 2 -23.44 23.04 7.15
C ILE A 2 -23.54 22.40 5.74
N ILE A 3 -23.39 23.19 4.68
CA ILE A 3 -23.46 22.70 3.28
C ILE A 3 -22.28 21.79 2.92
N PHE A 4 -21.09 22.01 3.51
CA PHE A 4 -19.90 21.22 3.20
C PHE A 4 -19.91 19.82 3.85
N ILE A 5 -20.46 19.71 5.06
CA ILE A 5 -20.62 18.41 5.76
C ILE A 5 -21.66 17.54 5.02
N ALA A 6 -22.72 18.16 4.49
CA ALA A 6 -23.73 17.45 3.70
C ALA A 6 -23.17 16.89 2.38
N ILE A 7 -22.23 17.61 1.73
CA ILE A 7 -21.60 17.15 0.48
C ILE A 7 -20.67 15.97 0.75
N ILE A 8 -19.87 16.00 1.82
CA ILE A 8 -18.97 14.90 2.20
C ILE A 8 -19.75 13.63 2.53
N ALA A 9 -20.84 13.75 3.31
CA ALA A 9 -21.72 12.63 3.61
C ALA A 9 -22.41 12.07 2.35
N ALA A 10 -22.85 12.94 1.43
CA ALA A 10 -23.49 12.51 0.18
C ALA A 10 -22.53 11.76 -0.76
N VAL A 11 -21.27 12.18 -0.85
CA VAL A 11 -20.25 11.50 -1.67
C VAL A 11 -19.89 10.12 -1.09
N ALA A 12 -19.76 10.02 0.24
CA ALA A 12 -19.52 8.74 0.91
C ALA A 12 -20.70 7.76 0.72
N ILE A 13 -21.94 8.25 0.81
CA ILE A 13 -23.15 7.46 0.60
C ILE A 13 -23.27 7.03 -0.88
N ALA A 14 -22.97 7.92 -1.83
CA ALA A 14 -22.99 7.60 -3.26
C ALA A 14 -21.94 6.53 -3.64
N TYR A 15 -20.73 6.63 -3.08
CA TYR A 15 -19.70 5.60 -3.23
C TYR A 15 -20.16 4.24 -2.67
N PHE A 16 -20.82 4.24 -1.50
CA PHE A 16 -21.30 3.02 -0.86
C PHE A 16 -22.46 2.35 -1.62
N ILE A 17 -23.37 3.15 -2.20
CA ILE A 17 -24.48 2.64 -3.02
C ILE A 17 -23.97 2.08 -4.35
N HIS A 18 -22.99 2.74 -4.98
CA HIS A 18 -22.38 2.23 -6.22
C HIS A 18 -21.67 0.88 -6.00
N ARG A 19 -20.94 0.74 -4.89
CA ARG A 19 -20.30 -0.52 -4.45
C ARG A 19 -21.28 -1.68 -4.22
N LYS A 20 -22.50 -1.38 -3.75
CA LYS A 20 -23.54 -2.40 -3.53
C LYS A 20 -24.22 -2.86 -4.83
N SER A 21 -24.22 -2.02 -5.86
CA SER A 21 -24.81 -2.37 -7.17
C SER A 21 -23.88 -3.24 -8.03
N THR A 22 -22.57 -3.01 -7.97
CA THR A 22 -21.57 -3.79 -8.73
C THR A 22 -21.32 -5.19 -8.16
N THR A 23 -21.80 -5.49 -6.96
CA THR A 23 -21.62 -6.79 -6.30
C THR A 23 -22.81 -7.75 -6.47
N ALA A 24 -23.84 -7.37 -7.22
CA ALA A 24 -25.10 -8.13 -7.28
C ALA A 24 -25.56 -8.59 -8.68
N SER A 25 -24.78 -8.39 -9.75
CA SER A 25 -25.11 -8.95 -11.07
C SER A 25 -23.87 -9.47 -11.77
N ASP A 26 -23.70 -10.79 -11.78
CA ASP A 26 -23.70 -11.56 -13.04
C ASP A 26 -23.36 -13.03 -12.77
N SER A 27 -24.41 -13.85 -12.74
CA SER A 27 -24.32 -15.28 -12.99
C SER A 27 -25.42 -15.68 -13.95
N SER A 28 -25.06 -16.04 -15.19
CA SER A 28 -25.61 -17.21 -15.91
C SER A 28 -25.10 -17.24 -17.37
N ASN A 29 -24.38 -18.32 -17.70
CA ASN A 29 -24.28 -18.90 -19.04
C ASN A 29 -25.33 -20.03 -19.11
N PRO A 30 -25.86 -20.45 -20.29
CA PRO A 30 -25.11 -21.36 -21.16
C PRO A 30 -25.44 -21.44 -22.68
N VAL A 31 -24.42 -21.86 -23.45
CA VAL A 31 -24.41 -22.87 -24.54
C VAL A 31 -24.95 -22.52 -25.95
N SER A 32 -24.27 -23.12 -26.95
CA SER A 32 -24.50 -23.20 -28.42
C SER A 32 -23.62 -22.18 -29.18
N GLU A 33 -22.70 -22.50 -30.08
CA GLU A 33 -22.64 -23.56 -31.08
C GLU A 33 -21.18 -23.94 -31.36
N GLN A 34 -20.99 -25.25 -31.54
CA GLN A 34 -19.78 -25.89 -32.01
C GLN A 34 -20.04 -26.30 -33.47
N LEU A 35 -18.97 -26.29 -34.28
CA LEU A 35 -18.83 -26.86 -35.63
C LEU A 35 -19.28 -25.98 -36.80
N LEU A 36 -18.33 -25.46 -37.59
CA LEU A 36 -17.81 -26.17 -38.78
C LEU A 36 -16.84 -25.28 -39.59
N SER A 37 -15.93 -25.96 -40.30
CA SER A 37 -14.95 -25.46 -41.28
C SER A 37 -13.72 -24.80 -40.65
N GLU A 38 -12.61 -25.49 -40.38
CA GLU A 38 -11.91 -26.47 -41.24
C GLU A 38 -11.89 -26.05 -42.71
N ARG A 39 -11.03 -25.07 -43.02
CA ARG A 39 -10.24 -24.95 -44.27
C ARG A 39 -9.51 -23.62 -44.27
N ILE A 40 -8.25 -23.62 -43.85
CA ILE A 40 -7.12 -23.01 -44.57
C ILE A 40 -5.88 -23.71 -43.99
N SER A 41 -5.44 -24.73 -44.71
CA SER A 41 -4.13 -25.33 -44.52
C SER A 41 -3.04 -24.38 -45.02
N SER A 42 -1.93 -24.41 -44.29
CA SER A 42 -0.56 -24.14 -44.73
C SER A 42 -0.15 -22.69 -45.04
N VAL A 43 0.19 -21.92 -44.00
CA VAL A 43 1.41 -21.09 -44.00
C VAL A 43 2.05 -21.11 -42.60
N GLN A 44 3.20 -21.79 -42.50
CA GLN A 44 4.23 -21.72 -41.45
C GLN A 44 3.80 -21.37 -40.00
N ASN A 45 3.43 -22.40 -39.22
CA ASN A 45 3.43 -22.31 -37.76
C ASN A 45 4.84 -22.59 -37.22
N SER A 46 5.67 -21.56 -37.07
CA SER A 46 6.67 -21.58 -36.00
C SER A 46 5.90 -21.47 -34.68
N ALA A 47 5.96 -22.51 -33.85
CA ALA A 47 5.37 -22.48 -32.51
C ALA A 47 5.81 -21.21 -31.76
N PRO A 48 4.91 -20.50 -31.05
CA PRO A 48 5.32 -19.43 -30.16
C PRO A 48 6.37 -19.99 -29.19
N PRO A 49 7.49 -19.29 -28.92
CA PRO A 49 8.40 -19.70 -27.86
C PRO A 49 7.58 -19.84 -26.58
N ALA A 50 7.76 -20.96 -25.88
CA ALA A 50 7.07 -21.20 -24.61
C ALA A 50 7.27 -19.98 -23.70
N PRO A 51 6.21 -19.50 -23.03
CA PRO A 51 6.31 -18.32 -22.17
C PRO A 51 7.40 -18.54 -21.14
N LYS A 52 8.35 -17.60 -21.04
CA LYS A 52 9.42 -17.68 -20.06
C LYS A 52 8.80 -17.62 -18.66
N PRO A 53 9.17 -18.54 -17.76
CA PRO A 53 8.61 -18.58 -16.41
C PRO A 53 8.93 -17.27 -15.69
N GLN A 54 7.93 -16.65 -15.08
CA GLN A 54 8.07 -15.42 -14.32
C GLN A 54 8.27 -15.76 -12.84
N LEU A 55 9.05 -14.97 -12.11
CA LEU A 55 9.29 -15.19 -10.68
C LEU A 55 7.98 -15.21 -9.87
N LYS A 56 7.00 -14.39 -10.27
CA LYS A 56 5.66 -14.33 -9.66
C LYS A 56 4.85 -15.61 -9.80
N ASP A 57 5.18 -16.48 -10.75
CA ASP A 57 4.47 -17.74 -10.96
C ASP A 57 4.79 -18.77 -9.85
N PHE A 58 5.80 -18.50 -9.03
CA PHE A 58 6.34 -19.41 -8.03
C PHE A 58 6.10 -18.98 -6.58
N TRP A 59 5.58 -17.78 -6.38
CA TRP A 59 5.50 -17.16 -5.07
C TRP A 59 4.16 -16.47 -4.89
N GLU A 60 3.50 -16.78 -3.77
CA GLU A 60 2.33 -16.04 -3.34
C GLU A 60 2.66 -14.56 -3.18
N PRO A 61 1.73 -13.66 -3.57
CA PRO A 61 1.91 -12.22 -3.46
C PRO A 61 2.46 -11.80 -2.08
N ASP A 62 1.84 -12.22 -0.98
CA ASP A 62 2.24 -11.88 0.39
C ASP A 62 3.68 -12.29 0.78
N LYS A 63 4.31 -13.22 0.04
CA LYS A 63 5.69 -13.67 0.23
C LYS A 63 6.68 -12.99 -0.71
N LEU A 64 6.32 -12.83 -1.98
CA LEU A 64 7.16 -12.18 -2.98
C LEU A 64 7.25 -10.68 -2.72
N TYR A 65 6.11 -10.11 -2.38
CA TYR A 65 5.86 -8.69 -2.24
C TYR A 65 6.12 -8.25 -0.81
N THR A 66 7.33 -8.52 -0.31
CA THR A 66 7.76 -8.09 1.03
C THR A 66 8.94 -7.14 0.94
N ARG A 67 9.02 -6.21 1.89
CA ARG A 67 10.18 -5.32 2.04
C ARG A 67 11.50 -6.09 2.09
N ARG A 68 11.54 -7.22 2.81
CA ARG A 68 12.76 -8.05 2.90
C ARG A 68 13.19 -8.59 1.55
N VAL A 69 12.23 -8.98 0.71
CA VAL A 69 12.51 -9.43 -0.66
C VAL A 69 12.98 -8.27 -1.53
N ARG A 70 12.46 -7.05 -1.36
CA ARG A 70 13.01 -5.84 -2.00
C ARG A 70 14.45 -5.55 -1.60
N GLU A 71 14.76 -5.52 -0.31
CA GLU A 71 16.14 -5.32 0.18
C GLU A 71 17.09 -6.40 -0.38
N ARG A 72 16.59 -7.62 -0.56
CA ARG A 72 17.35 -8.70 -1.20
C ARG A 72 17.52 -8.50 -2.71
N LEU A 73 16.56 -7.87 -3.39
CA LEU A 73 16.68 -7.50 -4.80
C LEU A 73 17.76 -6.44 -4.98
N ASP A 74 17.78 -5.41 -4.14
CA ASP A 74 18.81 -4.36 -4.18
C ASP A 74 20.20 -4.96 -4.00
N ARG A 75 20.31 -5.91 -3.07
CA ARG A 75 21.54 -6.70 -2.87
C ARG A 75 21.85 -7.60 -4.06
N ALA A 76 20.85 -8.23 -4.68
CA ALA A 76 21.07 -9.02 -5.89
C ALA A 76 21.60 -8.16 -7.05
N LYS A 77 21.12 -6.91 -7.17
CA LYS A 77 21.57 -5.95 -8.18
C LYS A 77 22.97 -5.40 -7.89
N SER A 78 23.31 -5.16 -6.62
CA SER A 78 24.56 -4.46 -6.22
C SER A 78 25.73 -5.36 -5.80
N GLU A 79 25.47 -6.54 -5.23
CA GLU A 79 26.51 -7.46 -4.77
C GLU A 79 27.09 -8.29 -5.92
N ASP A 80 28.33 -8.74 -5.75
CA ASP A 80 29.00 -9.68 -6.66
C ASP A 80 28.39 -11.09 -6.50
N ILE A 81 27.43 -11.38 -7.38
CA ILE A 81 26.75 -12.66 -7.48
C ILE A 81 26.76 -13.06 -8.95
N THR A 82 27.32 -14.24 -9.24
CA THR A 82 27.42 -14.78 -10.59
C THR A 82 26.51 -15.99 -10.74
N VAL A 83 25.70 -16.01 -11.80
CA VAL A 83 24.92 -17.18 -12.19
C VAL A 83 25.75 -18.00 -13.15
N GLY A 84 26.06 -19.23 -12.75
CA GLY A 84 26.84 -20.20 -13.52
C GLY A 84 25.96 -21.14 -14.34
N CYS A 85 26.45 -22.36 -14.58
CA CYS A 85 25.77 -23.31 -15.43
C CYS A 85 24.45 -23.83 -14.82
N GLN A 86 23.55 -24.22 -15.71
CA GLN A 86 22.36 -24.99 -15.35
C GLN A 86 22.78 -26.41 -14.96
N LEU A 87 22.37 -26.85 -13.76
CA LEU A 87 22.76 -28.13 -13.20
C LEU A 87 21.82 -29.25 -13.65
N SER A 88 20.52 -29.07 -13.40
CA SER A 88 19.47 -30.04 -13.75
C SER A 88 18.09 -29.39 -13.60
N GLY A 89 17.18 -29.66 -14.52
CA GLY A 89 15.84 -29.07 -14.51
C GLY A 89 15.92 -27.54 -14.49
N THR A 90 15.25 -26.89 -13.54
CA THR A 90 15.26 -25.42 -13.38
C THR A 90 16.35 -24.90 -12.43
N ALA A 91 17.26 -25.77 -11.97
CA ALA A 91 18.29 -25.41 -11.00
C ALA A 91 19.61 -24.99 -11.66
N TYR A 92 20.20 -23.92 -11.13
CA TYR A 92 21.44 -23.30 -11.55
C TYR A 92 22.45 -23.29 -10.40
N GLN A 93 23.72 -23.27 -10.76
CA GLN A 93 24.80 -22.93 -9.85
C GLN A 93 24.86 -21.41 -9.70
N VAL A 94 24.79 -20.88 -8.48
CA VAL A 94 24.93 -19.44 -8.21
C VAL A 94 26.08 -19.25 -7.22
N LYS A 95 27.09 -18.48 -7.63
CA LYS A 95 28.22 -18.12 -6.78
C LYS A 95 27.99 -16.74 -6.18
N SER A 96 28.20 -16.60 -4.88
CA SER A 96 28.12 -15.32 -4.17
C SER A 96 29.21 -15.31 -3.11
N TYR A 97 30.13 -14.35 -3.23
CA TYR A 97 31.37 -14.36 -2.46
C TYR A 97 32.11 -15.71 -2.65
N ASP A 98 32.54 -16.34 -1.56
CA ASP A 98 33.31 -17.59 -1.55
C ASP A 98 32.43 -18.85 -1.52
N GLU A 99 31.11 -18.71 -1.56
CA GLU A 99 30.17 -19.83 -1.49
C GLU A 99 29.44 -20.06 -2.82
N THR A 100 29.10 -21.32 -3.06
CA THR A 100 28.33 -21.77 -4.21
C THR A 100 27.03 -22.40 -3.75
N TYR A 101 25.92 -21.98 -4.34
CA TYR A 101 24.59 -22.44 -4.01
C TYR A 101 23.91 -23.08 -5.22
N LYS A 102 23.10 -24.11 -4.97
CA LYS A 102 22.14 -24.63 -5.95
C LYS A 102 20.84 -23.83 -5.80
N THR A 103 20.45 -23.14 -6.87
CA THR A 103 19.35 -22.17 -6.84
C THR A 103 18.40 -22.38 -8.02
N SER A 104 17.10 -22.35 -7.78
CA SER A 104 16.03 -22.24 -8.77
C SER A 104 15.13 -21.06 -8.42
N LEU A 105 14.08 -20.81 -9.21
CA LEU A 105 13.08 -19.78 -8.88
C LEU A 105 12.21 -20.13 -7.66
N GLN A 106 12.24 -21.38 -7.17
CA GLN A 106 11.45 -21.86 -6.03
C GLN A 106 12.29 -22.24 -4.79
N SER A 107 13.59 -22.51 -4.96
CA SER A 107 14.42 -23.03 -3.88
C SER A 107 15.87 -22.56 -3.99
N CYS A 108 16.53 -22.40 -2.85
CA CYS A 108 17.97 -22.13 -2.77
C CYS A 108 18.58 -22.88 -1.59
N THR A 109 19.80 -23.40 -1.76
CA THR A 109 20.52 -24.09 -0.67
C THR A 109 21.17 -23.14 0.34
N CYS A 110 20.97 -21.82 0.23
CA CYS A 110 21.55 -20.86 1.18
C CYS A 110 20.79 -20.85 2.52
N ALA A 111 21.50 -20.48 3.59
CA ALA A 111 20.93 -20.44 4.94
C ALA A 111 19.75 -19.45 5.06
N ASP A 112 19.79 -18.33 4.33
CA ASP A 112 18.74 -17.31 4.34
C ASP A 112 17.40 -17.86 3.81
N PHE A 113 17.43 -18.68 2.76
CA PHE A 113 16.25 -19.38 2.25
C PHE A 113 15.81 -20.48 3.22
N SER A 114 16.75 -21.33 3.65
CA SER A 114 16.47 -22.46 4.57
C SER A 114 15.70 -22.02 5.81
N TYR A 115 16.09 -20.88 6.41
CA TYR A 115 15.44 -20.37 7.61
C TYR A 115 14.12 -19.62 7.33
N LYS A 116 14.06 -18.80 6.28
CA LYS A 116 12.94 -17.84 6.09
C LYS A 116 11.88 -18.30 5.09
N GLN A 117 12.20 -19.24 4.20
CA GLN A 117 11.29 -19.74 3.16
C GLN A 117 10.65 -18.60 2.32
N LEU A 118 11.46 -17.60 1.98
CA LEU A 118 11.12 -16.44 1.14
C LEU A 118 12.21 -16.27 0.07
N PRO A 119 11.93 -15.65 -1.10
CA PRO A 119 12.92 -15.43 -2.15
C PRO A 119 14.19 -14.78 -1.59
N CYS A 120 15.33 -15.46 -1.70
CA CYS A 120 16.62 -14.92 -1.27
C CYS A 120 17.29 -14.15 -2.42
N LYS A 121 18.33 -13.37 -2.11
CA LYS A 121 19.07 -12.59 -3.13
C LYS A 121 19.60 -13.44 -4.29
N HIS A 122 19.96 -14.71 -4.05
CA HIS A 122 20.46 -15.62 -5.09
C HIS A 122 19.37 -15.99 -6.08
N MET A 123 18.15 -16.24 -5.59
CA MET A 123 16.99 -16.52 -6.43
C MET A 123 16.61 -15.29 -7.26
N LEU A 124 16.68 -14.10 -6.66
CA LEU A 124 16.41 -12.84 -7.33
C LEU A 124 17.46 -12.54 -8.41
N LYS A 125 18.76 -12.78 -8.12
CA LYS A 125 19.83 -12.66 -9.11
C LYS A 125 19.62 -13.63 -10.27
N LEU A 126 19.29 -14.88 -9.98
CA LEU A 126 18.95 -15.86 -11.01
C LEU A 126 17.78 -15.39 -11.87
N ALA A 127 16.72 -14.88 -11.24
CA ALA A 127 15.53 -14.41 -11.95
C ALA A 127 15.85 -13.25 -12.91
N LEU A 128 16.68 -12.29 -12.48
CA LEU A 128 17.18 -11.22 -13.35
C LEU A 128 17.97 -11.76 -14.54
N GLU A 129 18.89 -12.69 -14.31
CA GLU A 129 19.79 -13.22 -15.35
C GLU A 129 19.04 -14.00 -16.43
N ILE A 130 18.06 -14.82 -16.04
CA ILE A 130 17.30 -15.63 -17.00
C ILE A 130 16.08 -14.90 -17.60
N GLY A 131 15.88 -13.63 -17.21
CA GLY A 131 14.74 -12.81 -17.65
C GLY A 131 13.39 -13.25 -17.09
N ALA A 132 13.38 -13.87 -15.90
CA ALA A 132 12.18 -14.18 -15.12
C ALA A 132 11.76 -13.03 -14.19
N LEU A 133 12.58 -11.97 -14.10
CA LEU A 133 12.31 -10.71 -13.43
C LEU A 133 12.90 -9.59 -14.28
N ASP A 134 12.14 -8.52 -14.52
CA ASP A 134 12.63 -7.37 -15.27
C ASP A 134 13.70 -6.61 -14.43
N PRO A 135 14.85 -6.22 -15.02
CA PRO A 135 15.87 -5.41 -14.33
C PRO A 135 15.35 -4.11 -13.72
N ASP A 136 14.34 -3.50 -14.34
CA ASP A 136 13.68 -2.29 -13.86
C ASP A 136 12.51 -2.60 -12.91
N ASP A 137 12.16 -3.89 -12.73
CA ASP A 137 11.17 -4.32 -11.74
C ASP A 137 11.68 -4.01 -10.32
N GLN A 138 10.76 -3.49 -9.51
CA GLN A 138 10.95 -3.26 -8.08
C GLN A 138 10.32 -4.38 -7.23
N LEU A 139 10.04 -5.53 -7.88
CA LEU A 139 9.24 -6.66 -7.39
C LEU A 139 7.81 -6.28 -7.04
N PHE A 140 7.36 -5.12 -7.51
CA PHE A 140 6.02 -4.63 -7.37
C PHE A 140 5.81 -3.61 -8.46
N GLY A 141 5.11 -4.01 -9.51
CA GLY A 141 4.39 -3.03 -10.31
C GLY A 141 3.44 -2.25 -9.41
N ILE A 142 3.24 -0.99 -9.74
CA ILE A 142 2.10 -0.24 -9.22
C ILE A 142 0.95 -0.62 -10.17
N PRO A 143 -0.17 -1.18 -9.67
CA PRO A 143 -1.34 -1.45 -10.51
C PRO A 143 -1.70 -0.20 -11.30
N GLU A 144 -2.08 -0.36 -12.56
CA GLU A 144 -2.30 0.77 -13.46
C GLU A 144 -3.34 1.74 -12.89
N GLU A 145 -4.37 1.23 -12.22
CA GLU A 145 -5.41 2.01 -11.57
C GLU A 145 -4.85 2.89 -10.45
N ILE A 146 -3.92 2.36 -9.64
CA ILE A 146 -3.28 3.10 -8.55
C ILE A 146 -2.29 4.13 -9.12
N ASP A 147 -1.58 3.77 -10.19
CA ASP A 147 -0.68 4.68 -10.90
C ASP A 147 -1.47 5.86 -11.48
N GLN A 148 -2.62 5.59 -12.10
CA GLN A 148 -3.53 6.61 -12.63
C GLN A 148 -4.09 7.51 -11.53
N ARG A 149 -4.51 6.97 -10.38
CA ARG A 149 -4.93 7.78 -9.19
C ARG A 149 -3.80 8.68 -8.68
N TYR A 150 -2.55 8.23 -8.75
CA TYR A 150 -1.40 9.07 -8.41
C TYR A 150 -1.13 10.13 -9.48
N GLN A 151 -1.22 9.79 -10.76
CA GLN A 151 -0.99 10.70 -11.87
C GLN A 151 -2.12 11.75 -12.04
N SER A 152 -3.34 11.51 -11.55
CA SER A 152 -4.39 12.54 -11.56
C SER A 152 -4.11 13.68 -10.58
N LEU A 153 -3.25 13.47 -9.58
CA LEU A 153 -2.86 14.50 -8.62
C LEU A 153 -2.04 15.62 -9.28
N ASN A 154 -2.19 16.83 -8.75
CA ASN A 154 -1.29 17.94 -9.07
C ASN A 154 0.12 17.72 -8.47
N LYS A 155 1.10 18.52 -8.94
CA LYS A 155 2.52 18.35 -8.58
C LYS A 155 2.79 18.45 -7.06
N THR A 156 2.10 19.33 -6.34
CA THR A 156 2.31 19.50 -4.88
C THR A 156 1.71 18.33 -4.10
N SER A 157 0.51 17.88 -4.48
CA SER A 157 -0.16 16.73 -3.88
C SER A 157 0.61 15.44 -4.12
N ARG A 158 1.20 15.25 -5.31
CA ARG A 158 2.09 14.11 -5.61
C ARG A 158 3.30 14.07 -4.68
N LYS A 159 3.98 15.20 -4.49
CA LYS A 159 5.12 15.31 -3.57
C LYS A 159 4.70 15.03 -2.13
N TYR A 160 3.57 15.58 -1.72
CA TYR A 160 3.02 15.36 -0.38
C TYR A 160 2.70 13.87 -0.15
N PHE A 161 2.05 13.22 -1.11
CA PHE A 161 1.76 11.79 -1.03
C PHE A 161 3.03 10.94 -0.94
N VAL A 162 4.04 11.20 -1.77
CA VAL A 162 5.34 10.50 -1.70
C VAL A 162 6.00 10.71 -0.33
N SER A 163 5.91 11.91 0.25
CA SER A 163 6.39 12.18 1.61
C SER A 163 5.65 11.36 2.67
N LEU A 164 4.34 11.14 2.50
CA LEU A 164 3.56 10.27 3.38
C LEU A 164 3.99 8.81 3.20
N CYS A 165 4.15 8.33 1.96
CA CYS A 165 4.64 6.98 1.67
C CYS A 165 6.03 6.74 2.28
N SER A 166 6.93 7.73 2.21
CA SER A 166 8.25 7.64 2.84
C SER A 166 8.18 7.55 4.37
N SER A 167 7.28 8.33 4.98
CA SER A 167 7.16 8.43 6.44
C SER A 167 6.38 7.28 7.07
N HIS A 168 5.37 6.76 6.37
CA HIS A 168 4.38 5.81 6.89
C HIS A 168 4.30 4.50 6.10
N GLY A 169 4.97 4.38 4.94
CA GLY A 169 4.95 3.18 4.11
C GLY A 169 5.66 1.96 4.74
N TYR A 170 6.39 2.14 5.83
CA TYR A 170 6.93 1.03 6.62
C TYR A 170 5.85 0.28 7.42
N ARG A 171 4.72 0.93 7.69
CA ARG A 171 3.58 0.37 8.40
C ARG A 171 2.29 0.85 7.73
N PRO A 172 2.04 0.46 6.47
CA PRO A 172 1.06 1.12 5.61
C PRO A 172 -0.40 0.84 6.01
N PHE A 173 -0.63 -0.12 6.90
CA PHE A 173 -1.95 -0.42 7.48
C PHE A 173 -2.16 0.22 8.86
N GLU A 174 -1.16 0.91 9.42
CA GLU A 174 -1.32 1.63 10.69
C GLU A 174 -1.88 3.03 10.46
N LYS A 175 -2.71 3.48 11.41
CA LYS A 175 -3.20 4.86 11.44
C LYS A 175 -2.06 5.82 11.73
N PHE A 176 -2.10 6.99 11.10
CA PHE A 176 -1.17 8.08 11.38
C PHE A 176 -1.90 9.42 11.42
N ILE A 177 -1.28 10.42 12.06
CA ILE A 177 -1.87 11.76 12.19
C ILE A 177 -1.09 12.72 11.31
N VAL A 178 -1.83 13.53 10.55
CA VAL A 178 -1.28 14.64 9.78
C VAL A 178 -2.04 15.92 10.07
N LYS A 179 -1.40 17.06 9.82
CA LYS A 179 -2.10 18.34 9.78
C LYS A 179 -2.95 18.41 8.53
N ARG A 180 -4.15 19.00 8.64
CA ARG A 180 -4.99 19.27 7.47
C ARG A 180 -4.31 20.29 6.56
N THR A 181 -4.18 19.96 5.29
CA THR A 181 -3.67 20.84 4.24
C THR A 181 -4.52 20.72 2.98
N ILE A 182 -4.34 21.63 2.02
CA ILE A 182 -5.07 21.60 0.74
C ILE A 182 -4.68 20.36 -0.07
N GLU A 183 -3.42 19.91 0.03
CA GLU A 183 -2.94 18.69 -0.62
C GLU A 183 -3.65 17.45 -0.10
N LEU A 184 -3.96 17.39 1.20
CA LEU A 184 -4.66 16.25 1.80
C LEU A 184 -6.03 16.00 1.15
N GLU A 185 -6.79 17.06 0.90
CA GLU A 185 -8.12 16.92 0.27
C GLU A 185 -8.03 16.30 -1.13
N SER A 186 -6.98 16.63 -1.88
CA SER A 186 -6.70 16.02 -3.19
C SER A 186 -6.42 14.52 -3.06
N LEU A 187 -5.70 14.09 -2.01
CA LEU A 187 -5.40 12.68 -1.77
C LEU A 187 -6.64 11.88 -1.37
N LEU A 188 -7.50 12.46 -0.53
CA LEU A 188 -8.77 11.86 -0.12
C LEU A 188 -9.70 11.70 -1.33
N GLN A 189 -9.82 12.73 -2.17
CA GLN A 189 -10.67 12.70 -3.37
C GLN A 189 -10.22 11.65 -4.40
N ASN A 190 -8.92 11.39 -4.50
CA ASN A 190 -8.36 10.38 -5.41
C ASN A 190 -8.27 8.99 -4.79
N GLY A 191 -8.78 8.78 -3.57
CA GLY A 191 -8.81 7.47 -2.92
C GLY A 191 -7.41 6.88 -2.69
N LEU A 192 -6.42 7.73 -2.38
CA LEU A 192 -5.06 7.29 -2.05
C LEU A 192 -4.86 7.10 -0.54
N VAL A 193 -5.64 7.84 0.25
CA VAL A 193 -5.72 7.75 1.70
C VAL A 193 -7.19 7.82 2.11
N VAL A 194 -7.50 7.28 3.28
CA VAL A 194 -8.84 7.32 3.88
C VAL A 194 -8.74 8.01 5.23
N GLU A 195 -9.70 8.89 5.52
CA GLU A 195 -9.82 9.52 6.82
C GLU A 195 -10.63 8.62 7.77
N ASN A 196 -10.08 8.35 8.95
CA ASN A 196 -10.74 7.57 9.99
C ASN A 196 -11.10 8.47 11.17
N LEU A 197 -12.38 8.55 11.53
CA LEU A 197 -12.82 9.27 12.72
C LEU A 197 -12.49 8.47 13.98
N ASP A 198 -11.29 8.70 14.53
CA ASP A 198 -10.84 8.12 15.78
C ASP A 198 -10.39 9.22 16.77
N PRO A 199 -11.36 9.86 17.47
CA PRO A 199 -11.07 10.95 18.39
C PRO A 199 -10.12 10.56 19.52
N GLU A 200 -10.25 9.34 20.04
CA GLU A 200 -9.39 8.87 21.12
C GLU A 200 -7.94 8.76 20.65
N PHE A 201 -7.71 8.12 19.49
CA PHE A 201 -6.38 8.03 18.90
C PHE A 201 -5.78 9.41 18.62
N LEU A 202 -6.58 10.33 18.07
CA LEU A 202 -6.14 11.69 17.78
C LEU A 202 -5.71 12.44 19.06
N LEU A 203 -6.61 12.53 20.05
CA LEU A 203 -6.38 13.30 21.27
C LEU A 203 -5.23 12.69 22.09
N LYS A 204 -5.08 11.36 22.05
CA LYS A 204 -4.01 10.66 22.74
C LYS A 204 -2.64 10.88 22.11
N ASN A 205 -2.53 10.94 20.78
CA ASN A 205 -1.23 10.95 20.11
C ASN A 205 -0.82 12.34 19.57
N ALA A 206 -1.76 13.24 19.29
CA ALA A 206 -1.45 14.57 18.74
C ALA A 206 -1.25 15.66 19.79
N TYR A 207 -1.82 15.49 21.00
CA TYR A 207 -1.88 16.57 22.00
C TYR A 207 -1.30 16.14 23.34
N THR A 208 -0.61 17.06 24.01
CA THR A 208 -0.21 16.95 25.42
C THR A 208 -1.36 17.37 26.34
N VAL A 209 -1.28 17.01 27.63
CA VAL A 209 -2.28 17.43 28.63
C VAL A 209 -2.37 18.96 28.72
N SER A 210 -1.23 19.65 28.63
CA SER A 210 -1.18 21.12 28.68
C SER A 210 -1.89 21.76 27.49
N GLU A 211 -1.67 21.23 26.28
CA GLU A 211 -2.34 21.72 25.06
C GLU A 211 -3.85 21.48 25.09
N LEU A 212 -4.29 20.28 25.51
CA LEU A 212 -5.72 19.97 25.68
C LEU A 212 -6.38 20.98 26.63
N ARG A 213 -5.76 21.24 27.79
CA ARG A 213 -6.28 22.20 28.77
C ARG A 213 -6.27 23.64 28.26
N ALA A 214 -5.27 24.02 27.47
CA ALA A 214 -5.19 25.36 26.89
C ALA A 214 -6.36 25.60 25.92
N ILE A 215 -6.60 24.65 25.00
CA ILE A 215 -7.71 24.73 24.03
C ILE A 215 -9.06 24.69 24.74
N LEU A 216 -9.23 23.80 25.73
CA LEU A 216 -10.49 23.70 26.47
C LEU A 216 -10.80 24.92 27.32
N ARG A 217 -9.81 25.71 27.75
CA ARG A 217 -10.05 26.88 28.60
C ARG A 217 -11.01 27.87 27.94
N GLU A 218 -10.78 28.17 26.66
CA GLU A 218 -11.63 29.09 25.89
C GLU A 218 -13.03 28.50 25.72
N TYR A 219 -13.13 27.23 25.32
CA TYR A 219 -14.41 26.55 25.14
C TYR A 219 -15.27 26.52 26.42
N GLN A 220 -14.67 26.20 27.56
CA GLN A 220 -15.39 26.10 28.84
C GLN A 220 -15.93 27.46 29.30
N ASN A 221 -15.20 28.55 29.04
CA ASN A 221 -15.64 29.90 29.36
C ASN A 221 -16.85 30.31 28.50
N ASP A 222 -16.82 29.95 27.21
CA ASP A 222 -17.87 30.31 26.25
C ASP A 222 -19.13 29.44 26.38
N ALA A 223 -18.95 28.14 26.67
CA ALA A 223 -20.06 27.18 26.78
C ALA A 223 -20.65 27.13 28.19
N GLY A 224 -19.93 27.61 29.21
CA GLY A 224 -20.31 27.46 30.63
C GLY A 224 -20.25 26.01 31.12
N VAL A 225 -19.62 25.10 30.37
CA VAL A 225 -19.48 23.68 30.69
C VAL A 225 -18.07 23.40 31.17
N LYS A 226 -17.93 22.59 32.22
CA LYS A 226 -16.63 22.20 32.76
C LYS A 226 -16.22 20.83 32.22
N VAL A 227 -15.35 20.84 31.21
CA VAL A 227 -14.87 19.64 30.51
C VAL A 227 -13.63 19.03 31.19
N CYS A 228 -12.79 19.84 31.84
CA CYS A 228 -11.59 19.38 32.53
C CYS A 228 -11.21 20.24 33.76
N THR A 229 -10.41 19.65 34.63
CA THR A 229 -9.77 20.27 35.79
C THR A 229 -8.23 20.15 35.73
N SER A 230 -7.54 20.86 36.62
CA SER A 230 -6.07 20.77 36.74
C SER A 230 -5.57 19.41 37.24
N SER A 231 -6.41 18.65 37.95
CA SER A 231 -6.08 17.32 38.49
C SER A 231 -6.38 16.18 37.53
N ASP A 232 -7.18 16.41 36.48
CA ASP A 232 -7.64 15.32 35.61
C ASP A 232 -6.48 14.71 34.81
N SER A 233 -6.47 13.38 34.73
CA SER A 233 -5.53 12.63 33.90
C SER A 233 -5.79 12.88 32.41
N LYS A 234 -4.80 12.59 31.55
CA LYS A 234 -4.97 12.70 30.09
C LYS A 234 -6.18 11.90 29.59
N GLN A 235 -6.32 10.66 30.05
CA GLN A 235 -7.44 9.79 29.63
C GLN A 235 -8.79 10.33 30.12
N THR A 236 -8.85 10.85 31.35
CA THR A 236 -10.06 11.48 31.89
C THR A 236 -10.49 12.66 31.02
N ILE A 237 -9.54 13.53 30.64
CA ILE A 237 -9.81 14.68 29.77
C ILE A 237 -10.32 14.21 28.41
N ILE A 238 -9.68 13.21 27.81
CA ILE A 238 -10.11 12.64 26.52
C ILE A 238 -11.55 12.10 26.59
N ASN A 239 -11.86 11.31 27.62
CA ASN A 239 -13.21 10.77 27.79
C ASN A 239 -14.26 11.87 27.94
N ASN A 240 -13.93 12.95 28.67
CA ASN A 240 -14.83 14.09 28.84
C ASN A 240 -15.03 14.87 27.53
N ILE A 241 -13.97 15.07 26.74
CA ILE A 241 -14.08 15.70 25.41
C ILE A 241 -15.01 14.88 24.51
N ILE A 242 -14.85 13.55 24.49
CA ILE A 242 -15.69 12.66 23.68
C ILE A 242 -17.15 12.68 24.17
N ALA A 243 -17.37 12.67 25.48
CA ALA A 243 -18.71 12.71 26.07
C ALA A 243 -19.45 14.03 25.80
N GLU A 244 -18.73 15.15 25.71
CA GLU A 244 -19.28 16.46 25.36
C GLU A 244 -19.75 16.54 23.90
N GLY A 245 -19.17 15.73 23.02
CA GLY A 245 -19.61 15.55 21.63
C GLY A 245 -18.99 16.51 20.61
N ASP A 246 -19.60 16.58 19.43
CA ASP A 246 -19.00 17.13 18.20
C ASP A 246 -18.51 18.56 18.31
N ARG A 247 -19.22 19.41 19.07
CA ARG A 247 -18.86 20.82 19.23
C ARG A 247 -17.48 20.96 19.87
N CYS A 248 -17.21 20.20 20.93
CA CYS A 248 -15.92 20.18 21.61
C CYS A 248 -14.86 19.45 20.78
N LEU A 249 -15.22 18.31 20.18
CA LEU A 249 -14.33 17.53 19.32
C LEU A 249 -13.80 18.33 18.11
N SER A 250 -14.64 19.18 17.51
CA SER A 250 -14.28 20.00 16.34
C SER A 250 -13.09 20.94 16.57
N LEU A 251 -12.83 21.32 17.82
CA LEU A 251 -11.67 22.14 18.20
C LEU A 251 -10.34 21.43 17.89
N PHE A 252 -10.34 20.10 17.93
CA PHE A 252 -9.15 19.28 17.73
C PHE A 252 -9.09 18.67 16.33
N THR A 253 -10.23 18.24 15.78
CA THR A 253 -10.31 17.59 14.46
C THR A 253 -10.26 18.56 13.27
N SER A 254 -10.35 19.87 13.54
CA SER A 254 -10.25 20.93 12.51
C SER A 254 -8.83 21.12 11.96
N HIS A 255 -7.81 20.84 12.76
CA HIS A 255 -6.40 21.09 12.40
C HIS A 255 -5.62 19.82 12.06
N ASN A 256 -6.09 18.67 12.55
CA ASN A 256 -5.45 17.38 12.36
C ASN A 256 -6.46 16.37 11.83
N ALA A 257 -5.97 15.44 11.02
CA ALA A 257 -6.72 14.30 10.53
C ALA A 257 -6.00 13.00 10.90
N VAL A 258 -6.78 11.97 11.25
CA VAL A 258 -6.28 10.61 11.40
C VAL A 258 -6.51 9.91 10.07
N LEU A 259 -5.43 9.43 9.47
CA LEU A 259 -5.43 8.82 8.15
C LEU A 259 -4.92 7.40 8.19
N GLU A 260 -5.36 6.65 7.20
CA GLU A 260 -4.80 5.37 6.77
C GLU A 260 -4.55 5.45 5.26
N PHE A 261 -3.59 4.68 4.74
CA PHE A 261 -3.56 4.48 3.30
C PHE A 261 -4.79 3.67 2.89
N ASP A 262 -5.35 3.96 1.71
CA ASP A 262 -6.42 3.12 1.19
C ASP A 262 -5.96 1.65 1.13
N THR A 263 -6.86 0.71 1.43
CA THR A 263 -6.51 -0.72 1.53
C THR A 263 -5.92 -1.29 0.24
N GLU A 264 -6.30 -0.75 -0.92
CA GLU A 264 -5.73 -1.14 -2.21
C GLU A 264 -4.36 -0.51 -2.44
N VAL A 265 -4.10 0.66 -1.86
CA VAL A 265 -2.87 1.45 -2.05
C VAL A 265 -1.78 1.07 -1.05
N ALA A 266 -2.16 0.71 0.19
CA ALA A 266 -1.27 0.38 1.29
C ALA A 266 -0.13 -0.60 0.90
N PRO A 267 -0.39 -1.72 0.18
CA PRO A 267 0.66 -2.67 -0.21
C PRO A 267 1.73 -2.06 -1.15
N PHE A 268 1.38 -1.02 -1.89
CA PHE A 268 2.21 -0.42 -2.94
C PHE A 268 2.90 0.88 -2.52
N THR A 269 2.68 1.35 -1.29
CA THR A 269 3.25 2.61 -0.77
C THR A 269 4.76 2.70 -0.94
N THR A 270 5.50 1.62 -0.71
CA THR A 270 6.95 1.64 -0.94
C THR A 270 7.30 1.71 -2.43
N SER A 271 6.59 0.98 -3.29
CA SER A 271 6.83 1.02 -4.75
C SER A 271 6.51 2.39 -5.35
N LEU A 272 5.44 3.03 -4.87
CA LEU A 272 5.10 4.42 -5.18
C LEU A 272 6.23 5.37 -4.75
N CYS A 273 6.77 5.17 -3.55
CA CYS A 273 7.93 5.93 -3.07
C CYS A 273 9.15 5.71 -3.99
N ASP A 274 9.51 4.48 -4.28
CA ASP A 274 10.70 4.13 -5.07
C ASP A 274 10.61 4.65 -6.52
N LYS A 275 9.43 4.60 -7.13
CA LYS A 275 9.18 5.10 -8.49
C LYS A 275 9.20 6.63 -8.57
N TYR A 276 8.64 7.32 -7.57
CA TYR A 276 8.33 8.76 -7.66
C TYR A 276 9.10 9.67 -6.71
N SER A 277 10.00 9.14 -5.87
CA SER A 277 10.88 9.96 -5.01
C SER A 277 12.07 10.58 -5.75
N LYS A 278 12.25 10.28 -7.04
CA LYS A 278 13.35 10.79 -7.88
C LYS A 278 13.04 12.14 -8.50
#